data_AF-A0A7X3MCW2-F1
#
_entry.id   AF-A0A7X3MCW2-F1
#
_cell.length_a   1.000
_cell.length_b   1.000
_cell.length_c   1.000
_cell.angle_alpha   90.00
_cell.angle_beta   90.00
_cell.angle_gamma   90.00
#
_symmetry.space_group_name_H-M   'P 1'
#
loop_
_entity.id
_entity.type
_entity.pdbx_description
1 polymer ?
#
loop_
_entity_poly.entity_id
_entity_poly.type
_entity_poly.pdbx_seq_one_letter_code
_entity_poly.pdbx_strand_id
1 'polypeptide(L)'
;MNFRNIDINVGDMEDKVSIVANLLESDSDAQPDDIWNDGWTYELILVNNEEGSLLGKEIKLTFTDIIDSYEEKRTLTELPPLLESVWELSIVLDNEDNGKEYEVNQQIARTEAKINKIRVSPVAFTVDFDWKRQMKTETSIGANGETEAFEHAVNPPELMGVVLEDGTVLENITDFYNGHYTNEEFTQYQARGVFNQFIEYENVKELIFYAEGEIGMEAEKVYVSVK
;
A
#
# COMPACT_ATOMS: atom_id res chain seq x y z
N MET A 1 20.75 5.86 16.95
CA MET A 1 21.25 7.08 16.26
C MET A 1 20.43 7.34 15.00
N ASN A 2 19.35 8.10 15.07
CA ASN A 2 18.45 8.36 13.93
C ASN A 2 18.44 9.85 13.54
N PHE A 3 17.78 10.19 12.44
CA PHE A 3 17.53 11.58 12.09
C PHE A 3 16.40 12.16 12.93
N ARG A 4 16.52 13.42 13.33
CA ARG A 4 15.48 14.15 14.07
C ARG A 4 14.27 14.43 13.19
N ASN A 5 14.52 14.93 11.98
CA ASN A 5 13.49 15.27 11.01
C ASN A 5 13.86 14.73 9.62
N ILE A 6 12.82 14.37 8.86
CA ILE A 6 12.90 14.01 7.45
C ILE A 6 11.82 14.81 6.72
N ASP A 7 12.25 15.72 5.87
CA ASP A 7 11.37 16.49 5.00
C ASP A 7 11.41 15.90 3.59
N ILE A 8 10.25 15.77 2.95
CA ILE A 8 10.10 15.19 1.61
C ILE A 8 9.37 16.20 0.74
N ASN A 9 10.02 16.65 -0.34
CA ASN A 9 9.45 17.57 -1.31
C ASN A 9 9.44 16.91 -2.70
N VAL A 10 8.31 16.97 -3.39
CA VAL A 10 8.15 16.43 -4.74
C VAL A 10 7.84 17.55 -5.73
N GLY A 11 8.78 18.49 -5.87
CA GLY A 11 8.68 19.60 -6.81
C GLY A 11 7.40 20.43 -6.59
N ASP A 12 6.55 20.50 -7.62
CA ASP A 12 5.30 21.26 -7.66
C ASP A 12 4.08 20.49 -7.10
N MET A 13 4.28 19.34 -6.45
CA MET A 13 3.22 18.41 -6.05
C MET A 13 3.00 18.28 -4.54
N GLU A 14 3.48 19.24 -3.73
CA GLU A 14 3.37 19.18 -2.25
C GLU A 14 1.94 18.90 -1.75
N ASP A 15 0.92 19.51 -2.35
CA ASP A 15 -0.49 19.31 -1.94
C ASP A 15 -1.15 18.07 -2.56
N LYS A 16 -0.43 17.35 -3.43
CA LYS A 16 -0.96 16.27 -4.26
C LYS A 16 -0.44 14.89 -3.89
N VAL A 17 0.60 14.84 -3.05
CA VAL A 17 1.25 13.58 -2.65
C VAL A 17 1.06 13.38 -1.15
N SER A 18 0.44 12.25 -0.78
CA SER A 18 0.48 11.76 0.60
C SER A 18 1.81 11.08 0.85
N ILE A 19 2.42 11.37 2.00
CA ILE A 19 3.75 10.88 2.39
C ILE A 19 3.63 10.16 3.73
N VAL A 20 4.14 8.94 3.80
CA VAL A 20 4.38 8.21 5.04
C VAL A 20 5.87 7.91 5.14
N ALA A 21 6.47 8.22 6.29
CA ALA A 21 7.87 7.92 6.58
C ALA A 21 7.93 7.12 7.88
N ASN A 22 8.31 5.85 7.78
CA ASN A 22 8.46 4.94 8.91
C ASN A 22 9.94 4.65 9.16
N LEU A 23 10.32 4.58 10.43
CA LEU A 23 11.57 3.94 10.82
C LEU A 23 11.31 2.44 10.90
N LEU A 24 11.98 1.65 10.08
CA LEU A 24 11.95 0.20 10.22
C LEU A 24 13.00 -0.15 11.29
N GLU A 25 12.53 -0.54 12.48
CA GLU A 25 13.44 -1.06 13.51
C GLU A 25 14.14 -2.30 12.95
N SER A 26 15.47 -2.39 13.12
CA SER A 26 16.17 -3.65 12.94
C SER A 26 15.58 -4.63 13.93
N ASP A 27 15.06 -5.77 13.45
CA ASP A 27 14.44 -6.82 14.26
C ASP A 27 15.12 -6.94 15.64
N SER A 28 14.34 -6.86 16.72
CA SER A 28 14.85 -7.05 18.08
C SER A 28 15.44 -8.44 18.32
N ASP A 29 15.23 -9.36 17.36
CA ASP A 29 15.76 -10.73 17.33
C ASP A 29 17.07 -10.86 16.53
N ALA A 30 17.58 -9.77 15.94
CA ALA A 30 18.92 -9.75 15.35
C ALA A 30 19.94 -10.07 16.44
N GLN A 31 20.65 -11.19 16.27
CA GLN A 31 21.59 -11.69 17.27
C GLN A 31 22.61 -10.60 17.64
N PRO A 32 23.01 -10.51 18.93
CA PRO A 32 23.94 -9.47 19.42
C PRO A 32 25.32 -9.47 18.76
N ASP A 33 25.60 -10.45 17.90
CA ASP A 33 26.85 -10.64 17.19
C ASP A 33 26.78 -10.22 15.71
N ASP A 34 25.66 -9.64 15.25
CA ASP A 34 25.61 -9.04 13.91
C ASP A 34 26.35 -7.70 13.93
N ILE A 35 27.66 -7.80 13.71
CA ILE A 35 28.65 -6.71 13.66
C ILE A 35 28.38 -5.74 12.48
N TRP A 36 27.28 -5.94 11.76
CA TRP A 36 26.80 -5.15 10.63
C TRP A 36 25.37 -4.64 10.84
N ASN A 37 25.05 -4.08 12.01
CA ASN A 37 23.95 -3.11 12.05
C ASN A 37 24.40 -1.88 11.23
N ASP A 38 24.18 -1.96 9.92
CA ASP A 38 24.80 -1.18 8.85
C ASP A 38 24.11 0.16 8.59
N GLY A 39 23.11 0.50 9.40
CA GLY A 39 22.46 1.80 9.38
C GLY A 39 21.06 1.74 9.97
N TRP A 40 20.33 2.85 9.81
CA TRP A 40 18.89 2.87 10.05
C TRP A 40 18.18 2.79 8.71
N THR A 41 17.17 1.93 8.62
CA THR A 41 16.35 1.78 7.42
C THR A 41 15.08 2.60 7.57
N TYR A 42 14.81 3.44 6.58
CA TYR A 42 13.58 4.21 6.50
C TYR A 42 12.73 3.69 5.36
N GLU A 43 11.45 3.45 5.62
CA GLU A 43 10.45 3.17 4.60
C GLU A 43 9.72 4.47 4.27
N LEU A 44 9.74 4.85 2.99
CA LEU A 44 9.08 6.04 2.48
C LEU A 44 8.02 5.62 1.47
N ILE A 45 6.75 5.84 1.81
CA ILE A 45 5.62 5.56 0.92
C ILE A 45 5.08 6.89 0.41
N LEU A 46 5.20 7.10 -0.91
CA LEU A 46 4.68 8.28 -1.60
C LEU A 46 3.49 7.86 -2.45
N VAL A 47 2.38 8.55 -2.26
CA VAL A 47 1.12 8.25 -2.94
C VAL A 47 0.62 9.51 -3.64
N ASN A 48 0.61 9.51 -4.98
CA ASN A 48 -0.08 10.54 -5.73
C ASN A 48 -1.60 10.38 -5.54
N ASN A 49 -2.26 11.43 -5.06
CA ASN A 49 -3.70 11.44 -4.82
C ASN A 49 -4.51 11.92 -6.03
N GLU A 50 -3.85 12.42 -7.07
CA GLU A 50 -4.46 12.78 -8.36
C GLU A 50 -4.08 11.77 -9.45
N GLU A 51 -4.76 11.86 -10.60
CA GLU A 51 -4.29 11.20 -11.81
C GLU A 51 -2.91 11.75 -12.22
N GLY A 52 -1.93 10.86 -12.38
CA GLY A 52 -0.60 11.22 -12.86
C GLY A 52 0.50 10.35 -12.29
N SER A 53 1.70 10.49 -12.85
CA SER A 53 2.87 9.70 -12.47
C SER A 53 3.90 10.54 -11.72
N LEU A 54 4.62 9.91 -10.78
CA LEU A 54 5.83 10.46 -10.16
C LEU A 54 7.07 10.27 -11.04
N LEU A 55 6.96 9.60 -12.19
CA LEU A 55 8.07 9.40 -13.12
C LEU A 55 8.61 10.74 -13.66
N GLY A 56 9.94 10.83 -13.73
CA GLY A 56 10.66 12.03 -14.16
C GLY A 56 10.56 13.21 -13.19
N LYS A 57 9.84 13.07 -12.07
CA LYS A 57 9.74 14.09 -11.03
C LYS A 57 10.91 13.91 -10.06
N GLU A 58 11.49 15.03 -9.63
CA GLU A 58 12.54 15.06 -8.62
C GLU A 58 11.89 15.00 -7.23
N ILE A 59 12.21 13.96 -6.48
CA ILE A 59 11.86 13.76 -5.06
C ILE A 59 13.08 14.17 -4.25
N LYS A 60 12.97 15.25 -3.48
CA LYS A 60 14.02 15.73 -2.57
C LYS A 60 13.72 15.28 -1.15
N LEU A 61 14.70 14.64 -0.55
CA LEU A 61 14.69 14.21 0.83
C LEU A 61 15.73 15.03 1.60
N THR A 62 15.30 15.68 2.66
CA THR A 62 16.17 16.45 3.55
C THR A 62 16.13 15.84 4.94
N PHE A 63 17.26 15.33 5.39
CA PHE A 63 17.42 14.78 6.73
C PHE A 63 18.15 15.79 7.60
N THR A 64 17.55 16.15 8.73
CA THR A 64 18.12 17.16 9.65
C THR A 64 18.47 16.52 10.98
N ASP A 65 19.71 16.79 11.40
CA ASP A 65 20.33 16.43 12.68
C ASP A 65 20.32 14.94 13.03
N ILE A 66 21.46 14.43 13.50
CA ILE A 66 21.53 13.06 14.03
C ILE A 66 21.35 13.12 15.55
N ILE A 67 20.44 12.33 16.08
CA ILE A 67 20.12 12.23 17.51
C ILE A 67 20.34 10.81 18.04
N ASP A 68 20.52 10.68 19.36
CA ASP A 68 20.55 9.37 20.03
C ASP A 68 19.13 8.86 20.28
N SER A 69 18.91 7.55 20.13
CA SER A 69 17.61 6.88 20.20
C SER A 69 17.22 6.45 21.63
N TYR A 70 17.95 6.88 22.66
CA TYR A 70 17.71 6.43 24.05
C TYR A 70 16.43 7.05 24.65
N GLU A 71 15.34 6.27 24.67
CA GLU A 71 14.01 6.72 25.11
C GLU A 71 13.80 6.83 26.64
N GLU A 72 14.65 6.24 27.50
CA GLU A 72 14.28 6.05 28.91
C GLU A 72 14.56 7.20 29.90
N LYS A 73 15.04 8.37 29.47
CA LYS A 73 15.17 9.54 30.39
C LYS A 73 14.77 10.87 29.74
N ARG A 74 13.52 10.96 29.30
CA ARG A 74 12.92 12.18 28.76
C ARG A 74 12.44 13.12 29.87
N THR A 75 13.23 14.12 30.24
CA THR A 75 12.75 15.30 30.99
C THR A 75 12.84 16.56 30.11
N LEU A 76 11.69 16.99 29.59
CA LEU A 76 11.26 18.37 29.24
C LEU A 76 12.23 19.42 28.64
N THR A 77 13.33 19.03 28.02
CA THR A 77 14.18 19.93 27.22
C THR A 77 14.78 19.15 26.06
N GLU A 78 14.61 19.66 24.84
CA GLU A 78 15.16 19.07 23.61
C GLU A 78 16.66 18.84 23.79
N LEU A 79 17.11 17.59 23.66
CA LEU A 79 18.53 17.27 23.71
C LEU A 79 19.23 17.91 22.50
N PRO A 80 20.45 18.48 22.66
CA PRO A 80 21.25 18.90 21.52
C PRO A 80 21.51 17.67 20.63
N PRO A 81 21.54 17.85 19.31
CA PRO A 81 21.82 16.73 18.42
C PRO A 81 23.24 16.20 18.66
N LEU A 82 23.44 14.90 18.40
CA LEU A 82 24.77 14.30 18.39
C LEU A 82 25.63 14.93 17.28
N LEU A 83 24.99 15.29 16.17
CA LEU A 83 25.59 16.00 15.06
C LEU A 83 24.56 16.96 14.43
N GLU A 84 24.82 18.26 14.53
CA GLU A 84 24.12 19.27 13.73
C GLU A 84 24.52 19.08 12.26
N SER A 85 23.58 18.65 11.43
CA SER A 85 23.86 18.37 10.02
C SER A 85 22.60 18.39 9.17
N VAL A 86 22.78 18.67 7.87
CA VAL A 86 21.74 18.57 6.86
C VAL A 86 22.26 17.65 5.77
N TRP A 87 21.48 16.63 5.45
CA TRP A 87 21.78 15.67 4.38
C TRP A 87 20.67 15.74 3.35
N GLU A 88 21.04 15.92 2.08
CA GLU A 88 20.11 16.05 0.97
C GLU A 88 20.29 14.88 0.00
N LEU A 89 19.20 14.22 -0.34
CA LEU A 89 19.14 13.18 -1.36
C LEU A 89 18.08 13.57 -2.39
N SER A 90 18.44 13.56 -3.67
CA SER A 90 17.51 13.81 -4.77
C SER A 90 17.35 12.52 -5.58
N ILE A 91 16.12 12.06 -5.69
CA ILE A 91 15.74 10.85 -6.40
C ILE A 91 14.88 11.27 -7.59
N VAL A 92 15.26 10.82 -8.80
CA VAL A 92 14.39 10.92 -9.97
C VAL A 92 14.03 9.50 -10.36
N LEU A 93 12.73 9.22 -10.41
CA LEU A 93 12.23 7.94 -10.90
C LEU A 93 12.26 7.98 -12.43
N ASP A 94 13.37 7.57 -13.02
CA ASP A 94 13.63 7.62 -14.47
C ASP A 94 13.27 6.31 -15.21
N ASN A 95 12.65 5.37 -14.50
CA ASN A 95 12.16 4.12 -15.08
C ASN A 95 11.05 4.37 -16.10
N GLU A 96 10.98 3.52 -17.11
CA GLU A 96 9.84 3.50 -18.02
C GLU A 96 8.59 3.00 -17.30
N ASP A 97 7.43 3.59 -17.63
CA ASP A 97 6.14 3.08 -17.19
C ASP A 97 5.86 1.77 -17.93
N ASN A 98 6.22 0.66 -17.29
CA ASN A 98 6.08 -0.68 -17.84
C ASN A 98 4.78 -1.37 -17.41
N GLY A 99 3.80 -0.67 -16.81
CA GLY A 99 2.56 -1.32 -16.43
C GLY A 99 1.76 -1.80 -17.64
N LYS A 100 1.22 -3.02 -17.60
CA LYS A 100 0.28 -3.53 -18.61
C LYS A 100 -1.15 -3.35 -18.15
N GLU A 101 -1.97 -2.81 -19.03
CA GLU A 101 -3.41 -2.67 -18.81
C GLU A 101 -4.18 -3.81 -19.45
N TYR A 102 -5.20 -4.29 -18.75
CA TYR A 102 -6.13 -5.31 -19.20
C TYR A 102 -7.56 -4.79 -19.04
N GLU A 103 -8.31 -4.82 -20.14
CA GLU A 103 -9.76 -4.61 -20.15
C GLU A 103 -10.45 -5.92 -19.77
N VAL A 104 -11.01 -6.00 -18.57
CA VAL A 104 -11.53 -7.26 -18.00
C VAL A 104 -13.03 -7.37 -18.19
N ASN A 105 -13.77 -6.30 -17.84
CA ASN A 105 -15.22 -6.18 -17.96
C ASN A 105 -16.02 -7.40 -17.45
N GLN A 106 -15.61 -7.98 -16.32
CA GLN A 106 -16.20 -9.18 -15.73
C GLN A 106 -16.64 -8.96 -14.28
N GLN A 107 -17.78 -9.54 -13.92
CA GLN A 107 -18.25 -9.59 -12.53
C GLN A 107 -17.48 -10.67 -11.76
N ILE A 108 -17.00 -10.34 -10.55
CA ILE A 108 -16.41 -11.32 -9.65
C ILE A 108 -17.53 -12.23 -9.16
N ALA A 109 -17.40 -13.53 -9.43
CA ALA A 109 -18.40 -14.52 -9.03
C ALA A 109 -18.75 -14.37 -7.54
N ARG A 110 -20.05 -14.50 -7.23
CA ARG A 110 -20.64 -14.40 -5.88
C ARG A 110 -20.71 -12.99 -5.28
N THR A 111 -20.27 -11.96 -6.00
CA THR A 111 -20.33 -10.57 -5.52
C THR A 111 -20.96 -9.66 -6.55
N GLU A 112 -21.38 -8.46 -6.17
CA GLU A 112 -21.85 -7.43 -7.12
C GLU A 112 -20.69 -6.65 -7.78
N ALA A 113 -19.44 -6.89 -7.35
CA ALA A 113 -18.29 -6.18 -7.88
C ALA A 113 -17.98 -6.60 -9.31
N LYS A 114 -17.88 -5.62 -10.22
CA LYS A 114 -17.45 -5.84 -11.60
C LYS A 114 -16.14 -5.13 -11.85
N ILE A 115 -15.14 -5.88 -12.30
CA ILE A 115 -13.84 -5.34 -12.71
C ILE A 115 -14.01 -4.79 -14.12
N ASN A 116 -13.77 -3.50 -14.28
CA ASN A 116 -13.74 -2.85 -15.58
C ASN A 116 -12.37 -3.07 -16.21
N LYS A 117 -11.33 -2.64 -15.48
CA LYS A 117 -9.95 -2.61 -15.93
C LYS A 117 -9.02 -2.95 -14.77
N ILE A 118 -7.88 -3.55 -15.10
CA ILE A 118 -6.74 -3.66 -14.19
C ILE A 118 -5.48 -3.19 -14.90
N ARG A 119 -4.63 -2.48 -14.18
CA ARG A 119 -3.24 -2.23 -14.56
C ARG A 119 -2.32 -2.99 -13.62
N VAL A 120 -1.37 -3.74 -14.17
CA VAL A 120 -0.42 -4.54 -13.41
C VAL A 120 1.00 -4.21 -13.86
N SER A 121 1.89 -3.99 -12.90
CA SER A 121 3.33 -3.82 -13.08
C SER A 121 4.06 -4.94 -12.32
N PRO A 122 5.40 -5.04 -12.39
CA PRO A 122 6.11 -6.09 -11.67
C PRO A 122 5.87 -6.10 -10.15
N VAL A 123 5.56 -4.94 -9.54
CA VAL A 123 5.47 -4.79 -8.07
C VAL A 123 4.15 -4.20 -7.58
N ALA A 124 3.28 -3.73 -8.47
CA ALA A 124 2.08 -3.01 -8.06
C ALA A 124 0.95 -3.17 -9.07
N PHE A 125 -0.27 -2.89 -8.62
CA PHE A 125 -1.45 -2.93 -9.45
C PHE A 125 -2.46 -1.84 -9.10
N THR A 126 -3.38 -1.60 -10.02
CA THR A 126 -4.58 -0.77 -9.83
C THR A 126 -5.76 -1.46 -10.48
N VAL A 127 -6.85 -1.64 -9.74
CA VAL A 127 -8.10 -2.26 -10.22
C VAL A 127 -9.22 -1.24 -10.18
N ASP A 128 -9.90 -1.06 -11.31
CA ASP A 128 -11.08 -0.20 -11.42
C ASP A 128 -12.34 -1.08 -11.40
N PHE A 129 -13.25 -0.78 -10.47
CA PHE A 129 -14.49 -1.51 -10.27
C PHE A 129 -15.73 -0.65 -10.54
N ASP A 130 -16.77 -1.28 -11.08
CA ASP A 130 -18.14 -0.90 -10.76
C ASP A 130 -18.48 -1.57 -9.42
N TRP A 131 -18.58 -0.75 -8.36
CA TRP A 131 -18.91 -1.17 -7.01
C TRP A 131 -19.76 -0.09 -6.36
N LYS A 132 -21.06 -0.37 -6.19
CA LYS A 132 -21.93 0.54 -5.47
C LYS A 132 -21.68 0.41 -3.98
N ARG A 133 -21.55 1.54 -3.29
CA ARG A 133 -21.35 1.54 -1.84
C ARG A 133 -22.44 0.77 -1.12
N GLN A 134 -21.99 -0.24 -0.40
CA GLN A 134 -22.78 -1.04 0.52
C GLN A 134 -22.28 -0.75 1.94
N MET A 135 -23.20 -0.74 2.91
CA MET A 135 -22.89 -0.60 4.33
C MET A 135 -23.27 -1.89 5.04
N LYS A 136 -22.45 -2.35 5.97
CA LYS A 136 -22.71 -3.52 6.82
C LYS A 136 -22.65 -3.10 8.28
N THR A 137 -23.59 -3.61 9.06
CA THR A 137 -23.57 -3.50 10.52
C THR A 137 -22.88 -4.73 11.09
N GLU A 138 -21.87 -4.51 11.91
CA GLU A 138 -21.20 -5.56 12.67
C GLU A 138 -21.26 -5.25 14.16
N THR A 139 -21.06 -6.28 14.98
CA THR A 139 -21.08 -6.16 16.44
C THR A 139 -19.73 -6.54 17.02
N SER A 140 -19.17 -5.67 17.86
CA SER A 140 -17.95 -5.92 18.63
C SER A 140 -18.22 -5.83 20.12
N ILE A 141 -17.32 -6.42 20.93
CA ILE A 141 -17.31 -6.19 22.37
C ILE A 141 -16.56 -4.86 22.60
N GLY A 142 -17.26 -3.85 23.10
CA GLY A 142 -16.69 -2.56 23.47
C GLY A 142 -15.77 -2.65 24.69
N ALA A 143 -15.03 -1.58 24.98
CA ALA A 143 -14.07 -1.54 26.09
C ALA A 143 -14.72 -1.73 27.48
N ASN A 144 -16.03 -1.49 27.58
CA ASN A 144 -16.84 -1.74 28.77
C ASN A 144 -17.35 -3.19 28.90
N GLY A 145 -17.06 -4.06 27.93
CA GLY A 145 -17.53 -5.44 27.87
C GLY A 145 -18.95 -5.61 27.30
N GLU A 146 -19.60 -4.54 26.85
CA GLU A 146 -20.92 -4.59 26.22
C GLU A 146 -20.82 -4.79 24.71
N THR A 147 -21.83 -5.41 24.11
CA THR A 147 -21.90 -5.52 22.65
C THR A 147 -22.30 -4.16 22.06
N GLU A 148 -21.44 -3.62 21.20
CA GLU A 148 -21.68 -2.40 20.43
C GLU A 148 -21.84 -2.75 18.96
N ALA A 149 -22.79 -2.11 18.30
CA ALA A 149 -22.96 -2.22 16.86
C ALA A 149 -22.28 -1.04 16.17
N PHE A 150 -21.52 -1.31 15.11
CA PHE A 150 -20.90 -0.30 14.27
C PHE A 150 -21.22 -0.56 12.80
N GLU A 151 -21.39 0.51 12.04
CA GLU A 151 -21.59 0.46 10.61
C GLU A 151 -20.31 0.85 9.89
N HIS A 152 -19.93 0.09 8.88
CA HIS A 152 -18.80 0.42 8.02
C HIS A 152 -19.13 0.08 6.56
N ALA A 153 -18.38 0.69 5.64
CA ALA A 153 -18.51 0.42 4.23
C ALA A 153 -17.90 -0.96 3.91
N VAL A 154 -18.57 -1.71 3.04
CA VAL A 154 -18.03 -2.97 2.52
C VAL A 154 -17.09 -2.64 1.36
N ASN A 155 -15.87 -3.14 1.44
CA ASN A 155 -14.90 -3.05 0.36
C ASN A 155 -15.21 -4.11 -0.71
N PRO A 156 -14.90 -3.86 -2.00
CA PRO A 156 -14.93 -4.91 -3.00
C PRO A 156 -13.90 -6.01 -2.67
N PRO A 157 -14.05 -7.22 -3.22
CA PRO A 157 -13.08 -8.32 -3.05
C PRO A 157 -11.65 -7.88 -3.31
N GLU A 158 -10.73 -8.31 -2.45
CA GLU A 158 -9.32 -7.96 -2.55
C GLU A 158 -8.61 -8.84 -3.56
N LEU A 159 -7.76 -8.23 -4.40
CA LEU A 159 -6.85 -8.97 -5.25
C LEU A 159 -5.74 -9.55 -4.38
N MET A 160 -5.62 -10.87 -4.34
CA MET A 160 -4.65 -11.60 -3.52
C MET A 160 -3.56 -12.30 -4.33
N GLY A 161 -3.71 -12.35 -5.64
CA GLY A 161 -2.72 -13.01 -6.49
C GLY A 161 -3.07 -13.07 -7.96
N VAL A 162 -2.23 -13.80 -8.71
CA VAL A 162 -2.34 -13.95 -10.16
C VAL A 162 -2.00 -15.37 -10.60
N VAL A 163 -2.53 -15.77 -11.75
CA VAL A 163 -2.10 -16.95 -12.50
C VAL A 163 -1.42 -16.48 -13.78
N LEU A 164 -0.25 -17.02 -14.09
CA LEU A 164 0.50 -16.70 -15.30
C LEU A 164 0.11 -17.62 -16.48
N GLU A 165 0.47 -17.24 -17.70
CA GLU A 165 0.18 -18.00 -18.92
C GLU A 165 0.79 -19.41 -18.94
N ASP A 166 1.91 -19.62 -18.26
CA ASP A 166 2.59 -20.91 -18.10
C ASP A 166 1.91 -21.84 -17.07
N GLY A 167 0.89 -21.33 -16.36
CA GLY A 167 0.16 -22.03 -15.31
C GLY A 167 0.73 -21.83 -13.90
N THR A 168 1.77 -21.02 -13.73
CA THR A 168 2.29 -20.64 -12.41
C THR A 168 1.22 -19.87 -11.64
N VAL A 169 0.96 -20.29 -10.39
CA VAL A 169 -0.03 -19.67 -9.50
C VAL A 169 0.72 -18.95 -8.37
N LEU A 170 0.52 -17.64 -8.28
CA LEU A 170 1.13 -16.77 -7.27
C LEU A 170 0.03 -16.24 -6.34
N GLU A 171 -0.15 -16.88 -5.19
CA GLU A 171 -1.20 -16.56 -4.21
C GLU A 171 -0.66 -15.83 -2.97
N ASN A 172 -1.50 -15.02 -2.33
CA ASN A 172 -1.16 -14.23 -1.13
C ASN A 172 0.08 -13.36 -1.35
N ILE A 173 0.17 -12.77 -2.53
CA ILE A 173 1.32 -11.95 -2.91
C ILE A 173 1.06 -10.47 -2.71
N THR A 174 -0.18 -10.06 -2.40
CA THR A 174 -0.53 -8.67 -2.10
C THR A 174 -0.13 -8.34 -0.66
N ASP A 175 0.71 -7.33 -0.51
CA ASP A 175 1.25 -6.88 0.79
C ASP A 175 0.49 -5.66 1.33
N PHE A 176 0.17 -4.73 0.44
CA PHE A 176 -0.61 -3.54 0.74
C PHE A 176 -1.78 -3.44 -0.22
N TYR A 177 -2.95 -3.06 0.30
CA TYR A 177 -4.17 -2.83 -0.47
C TYR A 177 -4.94 -1.65 0.12
N ASN A 178 -5.33 -0.70 -0.73
CA ASN A 178 -6.18 0.42 -0.34
C ASN A 178 -7.05 0.81 -1.54
N GLY A 179 -8.24 1.35 -1.28
CA GLY A 179 -9.08 1.88 -2.33
C GLY A 179 -10.01 2.99 -1.88
N HIS A 180 -10.60 3.65 -2.86
CA HIS A 180 -11.48 4.79 -2.67
C HIS A 180 -12.53 4.83 -3.77
N TYR A 181 -13.66 5.47 -3.48
CA TYR A 181 -14.64 5.78 -4.51
C TYR A 181 -14.14 6.95 -5.37
N THR A 182 -14.23 6.79 -6.69
CA THR A 182 -13.73 7.77 -7.66
C THR A 182 -14.81 8.73 -8.16
N ASN A 183 -16.06 8.53 -7.74
CA ASN A 183 -17.20 9.37 -8.11
C ASN A 183 -18.10 9.72 -6.92
N GLU A 184 -18.83 10.83 -7.03
CA GLU A 184 -19.71 11.36 -5.97
C GLU A 184 -20.93 10.46 -5.71
N GLU A 185 -21.35 9.67 -6.70
CA GLU A 185 -22.45 8.72 -6.54
C GLU A 185 -22.03 7.43 -5.80
N PHE A 186 -20.75 7.27 -5.48
CA PHE A 186 -20.18 6.09 -4.84
C PHE A 186 -20.54 4.78 -5.55
N THR A 187 -20.37 4.77 -6.87
CA THR A 187 -20.64 3.60 -7.75
C THR A 187 -19.40 3.08 -8.46
N GLN A 188 -18.33 3.87 -8.49
CA GLN A 188 -17.04 3.53 -9.07
C GLN A 188 -16.01 3.51 -7.94
N TYR A 189 -15.19 2.47 -7.91
CA TYR A 189 -14.20 2.25 -6.87
C TYR A 189 -12.87 1.89 -7.52
N GLN A 190 -11.79 2.54 -7.09
CA GLN A 190 -10.45 2.19 -7.50
C GLN A 190 -9.69 1.63 -6.31
N ALA A 191 -9.13 0.44 -6.49
CA ALA A 191 -8.20 -0.17 -5.56
C ALA A 191 -6.78 -0.12 -6.12
N ARG A 192 -5.80 0.01 -5.24
CA ARG A 192 -4.37 -0.02 -5.54
C ARG A 192 -3.67 -0.88 -4.51
N GLY A 193 -2.63 -1.58 -4.94
CA GLY A 193 -1.84 -2.41 -4.05
C GLY A 193 -0.45 -2.68 -4.57
N VAL A 194 0.38 -3.25 -3.70
CA VAL A 194 1.74 -3.69 -4.03
C VAL A 194 1.88 -5.18 -3.75
N PHE A 195 2.75 -5.82 -4.52
CA PHE A 195 3.12 -7.20 -4.32
C PHE A 195 4.35 -7.30 -3.41
N ASN A 196 4.40 -8.33 -2.56
CA ASN A 196 5.58 -8.67 -1.75
C ASN A 196 6.72 -9.31 -2.58
N GLN A 197 6.53 -9.49 -3.89
CA GLN A 197 7.52 -10.02 -4.80
C GLN A 197 7.32 -9.49 -6.23
N PHE A 198 8.37 -9.56 -7.04
CA PHE A 198 8.29 -9.24 -8.46
C PHE A 198 7.53 -10.33 -9.24
N ILE A 199 6.67 -9.92 -10.17
CA ILE A 199 5.94 -10.85 -11.05
C ILE A 199 6.19 -10.57 -12.53
N GLU A 200 6.03 -11.60 -13.37
CA GLU A 200 5.99 -11.48 -14.83
C GLU A 200 4.63 -10.91 -15.28
N TYR A 201 4.39 -9.63 -14.99
CA TYR A 201 3.11 -8.95 -15.18
C TYR A 201 2.58 -9.01 -16.63
N GLU A 202 3.45 -9.14 -17.64
CA GLU A 202 3.07 -9.28 -19.05
C GLU A 202 2.36 -10.61 -19.35
N ASN A 203 2.63 -11.63 -18.54
CA ASN A 203 2.15 -12.99 -18.69
C ASN A 203 0.96 -13.30 -17.77
N VAL A 204 0.31 -12.30 -17.17
CA VAL A 204 -0.87 -12.53 -16.33
C VAL A 204 -2.01 -13.05 -17.19
N LYS A 205 -2.58 -14.18 -16.77
CA LYS A 205 -3.70 -14.88 -17.42
C LYS A 205 -4.98 -14.75 -16.60
N GLU A 206 -4.90 -14.90 -15.27
CA GLU A 206 -6.04 -14.79 -14.36
C GLU A 206 -5.66 -14.00 -13.10
N LEU A 207 -6.64 -13.34 -12.50
CA LEU A 207 -6.57 -12.66 -11.22
C LEU A 207 -7.21 -13.53 -10.14
N ILE A 208 -6.65 -13.53 -8.94
CA ILE A 208 -7.14 -14.31 -7.80
C ILE A 208 -7.69 -13.34 -6.74
N PHE A 209 -9.00 -13.35 -6.56
CA PHE A 209 -9.69 -12.54 -5.55
C PHE A 209 -10.13 -13.40 -4.37
N TYR A 210 -10.14 -12.82 -3.17
CA TYR A 210 -10.87 -13.39 -2.03
C TYR A 210 -12.24 -12.73 -1.94
N ALA A 211 -13.26 -13.50 -2.27
CA ALA A 211 -14.64 -13.04 -2.25
C ALA A 211 -15.40 -13.73 -1.11
N GLU A 212 -15.96 -12.92 -0.21
CA GLU A 212 -16.97 -13.38 0.72
C GLU A 212 -18.29 -13.61 -0.02
N GLY A 213 -18.93 -14.75 0.26
CA GLY A 213 -20.27 -15.06 -0.23
C GLY A 213 -21.35 -14.43 0.64
N GLU A 214 -22.30 -15.23 1.13
CA GLU A 214 -23.29 -14.74 2.09
C GLU A 214 -22.64 -14.42 3.45
N ILE A 215 -23.26 -13.52 4.21
CA ILE A 215 -22.81 -13.09 5.54
C ILE A 215 -22.58 -14.31 6.44
N GLY A 216 -21.34 -14.49 6.91
CA GLY A 216 -20.93 -15.60 7.79
C GLY A 216 -20.29 -16.79 7.09
N MET A 217 -20.08 -16.74 5.77
CA MET A 217 -19.27 -17.72 5.04
C MET A 217 -17.80 -17.30 5.00
N GLU A 218 -16.88 -18.27 4.98
CA GLU A 218 -15.46 -18.00 4.73
C GLU A 218 -15.25 -17.46 3.31
N ALA A 219 -14.32 -16.52 3.16
CA ALA A 219 -13.92 -16.02 1.86
C ALA A 219 -13.35 -17.14 0.99
N GLU A 220 -13.76 -17.21 -0.27
CA GLU A 220 -13.27 -18.19 -1.23
C GLU A 220 -12.45 -17.51 -2.34
N LYS A 221 -11.51 -18.28 -2.89
CA LYS A 221 -10.73 -17.91 -4.07
C LYS A 221 -11.62 -17.89 -5.31
N VAL A 222 -11.66 -16.74 -5.97
CA VAL A 222 -12.34 -16.55 -7.25
C VAL A 222 -11.33 -16.13 -8.30
N TYR A 223 -11.34 -16.82 -9.43
CA TYR A 223 -10.44 -16.58 -10.56
C TYR A 223 -11.16 -15.77 -11.63
N VAL A 224 -10.53 -14.70 -12.11
CA VAL A 224 -11.06 -13.84 -13.18
C VAL A 224 -10.06 -13.78 -14.33
N SER A 225 -10.49 -14.15 -15.54
CA SER A 225 -9.64 -14.08 -16.75
C SER A 225 -9.36 -12.63 -17.13
N VAL A 226 -8.11 -12.31 -17.52
CA VAL A 226 -7.76 -10.99 -18.10
C VAL A 226 -7.70 -11.01 -19.64
N LYS A 227 -8.07 -12.15 -20.24
CA LYS A 227 -8.22 -12.35 -21.69
C LYS A 227 -9.69 -12.49 -22.08
#